data_AF-A0A8D8ZEQ4-F1
#
_entry.id   AF-A0A8D8ZEQ4-F1
#
_cell.length_a   1.000
_cell.length_b   1.000
_cell.length_c   1.000
_cell.angle_alpha   90.00
_cell.angle_beta   90.00
_cell.angle_gamma   90.00
#
_symmetry.space_group_name_H-M   'P 1'
#
loop_
_entity.id
_entity.type
_entity.pdbx_description
1 polymer ?
#
loop_
_entity_poly.entity_id
_entity_poly.type
_entity_poly.pdbx_seq_one_letter_code
_entity_poly.pdbx_strand_id
1 'polypeptide(L)'
;MCTQDNQEFRNAMREISFYAIRLKSEFDRVRCVEWVRKLLSMNDVCLNQARIQNNYAQYLNMMVKSGFLHGLYHKPPPPGPLRPLLEALVSRLEPQFYFIFILII
;
A
#
# COMPACT_ATOMS: atom_id res chain seq x y z
N MET A 1 21.75 10.55 -0.86
CA MET A 1 20.76 10.03 0.11
C MET A 1 19.49 9.54 -0.60
N CYS A 2 19.63 8.80 -1.71
CA CYS A 2 18.52 8.26 -2.54
C CYS A 2 18.53 6.72 -2.52
N THR A 3 19.45 6.10 -1.79
CA THR A 3 19.73 4.65 -1.86
C THR A 3 18.90 3.84 -0.87
N GLN A 4 18.66 4.36 0.33
CA GLN A 4 17.94 3.63 1.38
C GLN A 4 16.45 3.49 1.05
N ASP A 5 15.75 4.59 0.74
CA ASP A 5 14.33 4.56 0.36
C ASP A 5 14.08 3.64 -0.85
N ASN A 6 14.97 3.71 -1.84
CA ASN A 6 14.93 2.81 -3.00
C ASN A 6 15.16 1.34 -2.62
N GLN A 7 16.04 1.08 -1.65
CA GLN A 7 16.30 -0.27 -1.17
C GLN A 7 15.10 -0.83 -0.40
N GLU A 8 14.49 -0.01 0.46
CA GLU A 8 13.28 -0.37 1.20
C GLU A 8 12.13 -0.70 0.25
N PHE A 9 11.91 0.13 -0.77
CA PHE A 9 10.92 -0.12 -1.82
C PHE A 9 11.16 -1.46 -2.52
N ARG A 10 12.40 -1.69 -2.97
CA ARG A 10 12.78 -2.92 -3.69
C ARG A 10 12.63 -4.16 -2.83
N ASN A 11 12.97 -4.06 -1.55
CA ASN A 11 12.79 -5.15 -0.59
C ASN A 11 11.29 -5.45 -0.41
N ALA A 12 10.45 -4.42 -0.24
CA ALA A 12 9.01 -4.60 -0.14
C ALA A 12 8.41 -5.25 -1.41
N MET A 13 8.82 -4.81 -2.60
CA MET A 13 8.37 -5.40 -3.87
C MET A 13 8.76 -6.87 -4.03
N ARG A 14 9.98 -7.23 -3.60
CA ARG A 14 10.43 -8.64 -3.59
C ARG A 14 9.55 -9.48 -2.67
N GLU A 15 9.31 -9.02 -1.45
CA GLU A 15 8.47 -9.70 -0.48
C GLU A 15 7.03 -9.85 -1.00
N ILE A 16 6.43 -8.76 -1.51
CA ILE A 16 5.10 -8.79 -2.12
C ILE A 16 5.04 -9.85 -3.23
N SER A 17 6.02 -9.89 -4.13
CA SER A 17 6.04 -10.86 -5.23
C SER A 17 6.07 -12.30 -4.74
N PHE A 18 6.81 -12.57 -3.66
CA PHE A 18 6.92 -13.90 -3.06
C PHE A 18 5.63 -14.34 -2.37
N TYR A 19 4.99 -13.43 -1.63
CA TYR A 19 3.78 -13.74 -0.87
C TYR A 19 2.48 -13.60 -1.69
N ALA A 20 2.45 -12.82 -2.77
CA ALA A 20 1.24 -12.57 -3.56
C ALA A 20 0.63 -13.86 -4.15
N ILE A 21 1.47 -14.83 -4.48
CA ILE A 21 1.04 -16.14 -4.99
C ILE A 21 0.22 -16.91 -3.94
N ARG A 22 0.43 -16.62 -2.64
CA ARG A 22 -0.25 -17.26 -1.51
C ARG A 22 -1.60 -16.63 -1.16
N LEU A 23 -1.96 -15.50 -1.78
CA LEU A 23 -3.30 -14.92 -1.63
C LEU A 23 -4.33 -15.92 -2.15
N LYS A 24 -5.31 -16.28 -1.33
CA LYS A 24 -6.31 -17.30 -1.68
C LYS A 24 -7.25 -16.83 -2.80
N SER A 25 -7.65 -15.57 -2.75
CA SER A 25 -8.57 -14.94 -3.69
C SER A 25 -7.88 -14.55 -4.99
N GLU A 26 -8.43 -14.98 -6.13
CA GLU A 26 -8.00 -14.53 -7.46
C GLU A 26 -8.16 -13.01 -7.63
N PHE A 27 -9.26 -12.47 -7.10
CA PHE A 27 -9.50 -11.03 -7.11
C PHE A 27 -8.42 -10.28 -6.34
N ASP A 28 -7.99 -10.80 -5.18
CA ASP A 28 -6.92 -10.17 -4.39
C ASP A 28 -5.58 -10.23 -5.12
N ARG A 29 -5.30 -11.33 -5.84
CA ARG A 29 -4.09 -11.42 -6.68
C ARG A 29 -4.09 -10.37 -7.78
N VAL A 30 -5.22 -10.21 -8.49
CA VAL A 30 -5.35 -9.17 -9.53
C VAL A 30 -5.19 -7.77 -8.93
N ARG A 31 -5.86 -7.47 -7.81
CA ARG A 31 -5.76 -6.18 -7.12
C ARG A 31 -4.34 -5.89 -6.64
N CYS A 32 -3.64 -6.89 -6.11
CA CYS A 32 -2.24 -6.77 -5.74
C CYS A 32 -1.39 -6.31 -6.93
N VAL A 33 -1.55 -6.94 -8.10
CA VAL A 33 -0.79 -6.58 -9.30
C VAL A 33 -1.12 -5.16 -9.78
N GLU A 34 -2.38 -4.75 -9.75
CA GLU A 34 -2.77 -3.37 -10.10
C GLU A 34 -2.07 -2.33 -9.21
N TRP A 35 -2.03 -2.57 -7.90
CA TRP A 35 -1.36 -1.69 -6.95
C TRP A 35 0.16 -1.71 -7.10
N VAL A 36 0.76 -2.87 -7.36
CA VAL A 36 2.20 -2.96 -7.67
C VAL A 36 2.53 -2.16 -8.92
N ARG A 37 1.75 -2.28 -9.99
CA ARG A 37 1.93 -1.46 -11.21
C ARG A 37 1.80 0.02 -10.93
N LYS A 38 0.83 0.41 -10.10
CA LYS A 38 0.67 1.81 -9.68
C LYS A 38 1.92 2.33 -9.00
N LEU A 39 2.45 1.60 -8.02
CA LEU A 39 3.63 2.00 -7.27
C LEU A 39 4.87 2.07 -8.16
N LEU A 40 5.08 1.10 -9.04
CA LEU A 40 6.19 1.10 -10.01
C LEU A 40 6.09 2.23 -11.05
N SER A 41 4.88 2.71 -11.35
CA SER A 41 4.67 3.82 -12.27
C SER A 41 4.94 5.20 -11.65
N MET A 42 5.04 5.27 -10.31
CA MET A 42 5.40 6.52 -9.64
C MET A 42 6.86 6.82 -9.93
N ASN A 43 7.13 8.05 -10.37
CA ASN A 43 8.47 8.50 -10.68
C ASN A 43 9.06 9.13 -9.40
N ASP A 44 10.09 8.52 -8.82
CA ASP A 44 10.64 8.90 -7.51
C ASP A 44 11.58 10.12 -7.57
N VAL A 45 11.30 11.06 -8.48
CA VAL A 45 12.14 12.25 -8.72
C VAL A 45 12.15 13.18 -7.49
N CYS A 46 11.11 13.13 -6.67
CA CYS A 46 10.98 13.92 -5.44
C CYS A 46 10.96 13.02 -4.19
N LEU A 47 11.74 13.39 -3.15
CA LEU A 47 11.78 12.69 -1.86
C LEU A 47 10.39 12.44 -1.25
N ASN A 48 9.47 13.40 -1.39
CA ASN A 48 8.12 13.25 -0.89
C ASN A 48 7.34 12.15 -1.62
N GLN A 49 7.55 11.99 -2.93
CA GLN A 49 6.91 10.94 -3.72
C GLN A 49 7.48 9.56 -3.38
N ALA A 50 8.80 9.44 -3.24
CA ALA A 50 9.46 8.22 -2.80
C ALA A 50 8.94 7.75 -1.42
N ARG A 51 8.78 8.69 -0.47
CA ARG A 51 8.22 8.38 0.85
C ARG A 51 6.77 7.91 0.78
N ILE A 52 5.93 8.52 -0.06
CA ILE A 52 4.55 8.07 -0.28
C ILE A 52 4.55 6.66 -0.88
N GLN A 53 5.35 6.44 -1.92
CA GLN A 53 5.48 5.14 -2.58
C GLN A 53 5.90 4.05 -1.59
N ASN A 54 6.90 4.32 -0.74
CA ASN A 54 7.35 3.40 0.31
C ASN A 54 6.29 3.08 1.35
N ASN A 55 5.58 4.09 1.85
CA ASN A 55 4.52 3.87 2.84
C ASN A 55 3.43 2.95 2.30
N TYR A 56 3.01 3.16 1.05
CA TYR A 56 2.04 2.27 0.41
C TYR A 56 2.64 0.87 0.18
N ALA A 57 3.87 0.77 -0.34
CA ALA A 57 4.52 -0.52 -0.56
C ALA A 57 4.61 -1.36 0.72
N GLN A 58 4.99 -0.75 1.84
CA GLN A 58 5.07 -1.45 3.12
C GLN A 58 3.69 -1.87 3.64
N TYR A 59 2.69 -0.99 3.52
CA TYR A 59 1.32 -1.34 3.91
C TYR A 59 0.77 -2.48 3.05
N LEU A 60 1.04 -2.48 1.74
CA LEU A 60 0.65 -3.57 0.85
C LEU A 60 1.38 -4.87 1.23
N ASN A 61 2.68 -4.80 1.52
CA ASN A 61 3.47 -5.95 1.96
C ASN A 61 2.88 -6.59 3.22
N MET A 62 2.45 -5.80 4.20
CA MET A 62 1.77 -6.31 5.40
C MET A 62 0.47 -7.07 5.06
N MET A 63 -0.36 -6.53 4.15
CA MET A 63 -1.61 -7.19 3.72
C MET A 63 -1.38 -8.48 2.94
N VAL A 64 -0.39 -8.47 2.05
CA VAL A 64 -0.07 -9.65 1.26
C VAL A 64 0.47 -10.76 2.18
N LYS A 65 1.27 -10.39 3.20
CA LYS A 65 1.74 -11.31 4.24
C LYS A 65 0.62 -11.85 5.13
N SER A 66 -0.41 -11.06 5.43
CA SER A 66 -1.58 -11.53 6.17
C SER A 66 -2.49 -12.45 5.34
N GLY A 67 -2.30 -12.50 4.03
CA GLY A 67 -2.97 -13.43 3.12
C GLY A 67 -4.31 -12.94 2.56
N PHE A 68 -4.68 -11.69 2.80
CA PHE A 68 -5.92 -11.08 2.28
C PHE A 68 -5.75 -9.56 2.11
N LEU A 69 -6.31 -9.01 1.03
CA LEU A 69 -6.31 -7.56 0.80
C LEU A 69 -7.60 -6.93 1.34
N HIS A 70 -7.46 -5.94 2.22
CA HIS A 70 -8.59 -5.21 2.78
C HIS A 70 -8.42 -3.69 2.69
N GLY A 71 -9.48 -2.97 3.08
CA GLY A 71 -9.49 -1.51 3.19
C GLY A 71 -9.16 -0.82 1.87
N LEU A 72 -8.04 -0.10 1.85
CA LEU A 72 -7.58 0.65 0.68
C LEU A 72 -7.40 -0.27 -0.54
N TYR A 73 -6.76 -1.43 -0.35
CA TYR A 73 -6.33 -2.34 -1.42
C TYR A 73 -7.45 -3.22 -1.99
N HIS A 74 -8.61 -3.21 -1.37
CA HIS A 74 -9.78 -3.92 -1.89
C HIS A 74 -10.38 -3.24 -3.14
N LYS A 75 -10.08 -1.95 -3.34
CA LYS A 75 -10.47 -1.19 -4.55
C LYS A 75 -9.26 -1.00 -5.47
N PRO A 76 -9.47 -0.80 -6.78
CA PRO A 76 -8.40 -0.42 -7.69
C PRO A 76 -7.69 0.86 -7.23
N PRO A 77 -6.41 1.04 -7.58
CA PRO A 77 -5.69 2.28 -7.30
C PRO A 77 -6.36 3.47 -7.99
N PRO A 78 -6.41 4.66 -7.34
CA PRO A 78 -7.02 5.83 -7.93
C PRO A 78 -6.23 6.35 -9.16
N PRO A 79 -6.92 7.00 -10.11
CA PRO A 79 -6.23 7.74 -11.17
C PRO A 79 -5.46 8.94 -10.57
N GLY A 80 -4.38 9.35 -11.23
CA GLY A 80 -3.58 10.51 -10.81
C GLY A 80 -2.61 10.22 -9.63
N PRO A 81 -2.03 11.26 -9.01
CA PRO A 81 -1.04 11.09 -7.95
C PRO A 81 -1.64 10.49 -6.67
N LEU A 82 -0.86 9.67 -5.96
CA LEU A 82 -1.26 9.15 -4.65
C LEU A 82 -1.13 10.25 -3.59
N ARG A 83 -2.16 10.38 -2.76
CA ARG A 83 -2.11 11.19 -1.54
C ARG A 83 -1.32 10.46 -0.44
N PRO A 84 -0.77 11.16 0.57
CA PRO A 84 -0.17 10.54 1.73
C PRO A 84 -1.04 9.42 2.32
N LEU A 85 -0.41 8.31 2.72
CA LEU A 85 -1.13 7.10 3.14
C LEU A 85 -2.14 7.37 4.27
N LEU A 86 -1.74 8.18 5.26
CA LEU A 86 -2.61 8.51 6.39
C LEU A 86 -3.89 9.20 5.95
N GLU A 87 -3.81 10.17 5.03
CA GLU A 87 -4.99 10.85 4.48
C GLU A 87 -5.90 9.88 3.73
N ALA A 88 -5.31 8.95 2.97
CA ALA A 88 -6.06 7.94 2.22
C ALA A 88 -6.76 6.92 3.13
N LEU A 89 -6.16 6.59 4.27
CA LEU A 89 -6.76 5.71 5.29
C LEU A 89 -7.88 6.42 6.04
N VAL A 90 -7.65 7.65 6.50
CA VAL A 90 -8.66 8.46 7.22
C VAL A 90 -9.89 8.69 6.34
N SER A 91 -9.70 8.97 5.05
CA SER A 91 -10.80 9.11 4.09
C SER A 91 -11.64 7.84 3.90
N ARG A 92 -11.18 6.69 4.40
CA ARG A 92 -11.85 5.38 4.31
C ARG A 92 -12.26 4.80 5.66
N LEU A 93 -12.00 5.50 6.77
CA LEU A 93 -12.59 5.13 8.04
C LEU A 93 -14.09 5.40 7.94
N GLU A 94 -14.85 4.35 7.74
CA GLU A 94 -16.30 4.38 7.92
C GLU A 94 -16.62 4.93 9.33
N PRO A 95 -17.72 5.68 9.51
CA PRO A 95 -18.09 6.32 10.79
C PRO A 95 -18.10 5.37 12.01
N GLN A 96 -18.14 4.08 11.77
CA GLN A 96 -18.23 3.01 12.76
C GLN A 96 -16.89 2.74 13.48
N PHE A 97 -15.76 3.21 12.93
CA PHE A 97 -14.42 3.02 13.52
C PHE A 97 -13.94 4.19 14.39
N TYR A 98 -14.74 5.27 14.54
CA TYR A 98 -14.41 6.39 15.45
C TYR A 98 -14.24 5.95 16.91
N PHE A 99 -14.92 4.87 17.32
CA PHE A 99 -14.86 4.39 18.71
C PHE A 99 -13.50 3.81 19.12
N ILE A 100 -12.70 3.29 18.19
CA ILE A 100 -11.41 2.64 18.56
C ILE A 100 -10.30 3.68 18.74
N PHE A 101 -10.34 4.80 18.01
CA PHE A 101 -9.31 5.84 18.12
C PHE A 101 -9.48 6.75 19.35
N ILE A 102 -10.69 6.86 19.92
CA ILE A 102 -10.92 7.66 21.13
C ILE A 102 -10.48 6.92 22.41
N LEU A 103 -10.30 5.60 22.37
CA LEU A 103 -9.92 4.79 23.54
C LEU A 103 -8.40 4.59 23.72
N ILE A 104 -7.57 5.16 22.84
CA ILE A 104 -6.09 5.04 22.90
C ILE A 104 -5.43 6.42 23.09
N ILE A 105 -6.19 7.45 23.48
CA ILE A 105 -5.70 8.76 23.93
C ILE A 105 -6.22 9.00 25.34
#